data_AF-A0A0R0LW24-F1
#
_entry.id   AF-A0A0R0LW24-F1
#
_cell.length_a   1.000
_cell.length_b   1.000
_cell.length_c   1.000
_cell.angle_alpha   90.00
_cell.angle_beta   90.00
_cell.angle_gamma   90.00
#
_symmetry.space_group_name_H-M   'P 1'
#
loop_
_entity.id
_entity.type
_entity.pdbx_description
1 polymer ?
#
loop_
_entity_poly.entity_id
_entity_poly.type
_entity_poly.pdbx_seq_one_letter_code
_entity_poly.pdbx_strand_id
1 'polypeptide(L)'
;MEVDNPQKNLPTETQVEEEARAIGRKTFNIWNVAPRECPKLLLMSTQFFLISYVYAILRELKDAFTLKRQLAASIQVMKLWFVPPVSIVASLTVAKLLSYASNRKILMGALCLYAAYFLFYGFIILPYQDKIEPSVHRVGDVFHDSKMKFRGIESLAAVIVTFTCYTSTVHFIMSEVWGSAVLSLLFLSFVNDVCPFKQFIRFIRILYISSNLALIFSFLTIKGFEFYDEKLSFIGKGWLLIGMFVFLSFVVLIVVLLGYIFKIKNFDAPLFIVESEKKKKKVSVSFGEGIRLMFKSKLVLAICCMTLAYSIGTNMAETNYKSCLDKIAKNERQSTTQIAGFLAYQQVIVGVIVIILLCTPFARLIQIFGWTTMGLVPSVAAFFSFLAVFSLATINTGIDGRNMRFINAIFLSFDISNEKTNNWLYSELYVGLVAASCFKITKYAAFDIAKEAISMRINRKYRARFKGIYDGVCGKLGKAGGSMLSAGCNLFMNANDIRSSSLIYFCLSMVLVAAWVYVIIYLGGKYYTSIKNDEDIDIDVIGGKKGSAFDDDEQETAQDGKYRDKAN
;
A
#
# COMPACT_ATOMS: atom_id res chain seq x y z
N MET A 1 12.64 -16.42 -55.35
CA MET A 1 11.80 -16.66 -54.17
C MET A 1 12.37 -15.80 -53.05
N GLU A 2 11.89 -14.56 -52.96
CA GLU A 2 12.23 -13.67 -51.84
C GLU A 2 11.65 -14.29 -50.56
N VAL A 3 12.53 -14.52 -49.59
CA VAL A 3 12.13 -14.95 -48.26
C VAL A 3 11.33 -13.80 -47.65
N ASP A 4 10.02 -14.00 -47.60
CA ASP A 4 9.04 -13.06 -47.07
C ASP A 4 9.40 -12.72 -45.63
N ASN A 5 9.99 -11.54 -45.43
CA ASN A 5 10.50 -11.11 -44.14
C ASN A 5 9.30 -10.68 -43.28
N PRO A 6 8.91 -11.42 -42.22
CA PRO A 6 7.66 -11.21 -41.49
C PRO A 6 7.58 -9.85 -40.76
N GLN A 7 8.65 -9.06 -40.78
CA GLN A 7 8.71 -7.70 -40.23
C GLN A 7 8.17 -6.62 -41.17
N LYS A 8 7.98 -6.89 -42.48
CA LYS A 8 7.56 -5.86 -43.47
C LYS A 8 6.07 -5.51 -43.42
N ASN A 9 5.23 -6.34 -42.76
CA ASN A 9 3.76 -6.17 -42.71
C ASN A 9 3.22 -5.72 -41.33
N LEU A 10 4.09 -5.30 -40.40
CA LEU A 10 3.66 -4.81 -39.10
C LEU A 10 3.34 -3.30 -39.18
N PRO A 11 2.18 -2.84 -38.69
CA PRO A 11 1.82 -1.42 -38.69
C PRO A 11 2.78 -0.60 -37.81
N THR A 12 2.99 0.66 -38.16
CA THR A 12 3.82 1.58 -37.36
C THR A 12 3.13 1.95 -36.04
N GLU A 13 3.90 2.27 -35.01
CA GLU A 13 3.40 2.66 -33.68
C GLU A 13 2.38 3.83 -33.76
N THR A 14 2.61 4.77 -34.68
CA THR A 14 1.74 5.91 -34.97
C THR A 14 0.36 5.51 -35.51
N GLN A 15 0.27 4.52 -36.41
CA GLN A 15 -1.00 4.02 -36.93
C GLN A 15 -1.83 3.31 -35.84
N VAL A 16 -1.17 2.50 -35.00
CA VAL A 16 -1.81 1.82 -33.86
C VAL A 16 -2.25 2.82 -32.78
N GLU A 17 -1.55 3.96 -32.65
CA GLU A 17 -1.97 5.06 -31.80
C GLU A 17 -3.23 5.76 -32.29
N GLU A 18 -3.32 6.04 -33.58
CA GLU A 18 -4.48 6.72 -34.17
C GLU A 18 -5.75 5.86 -34.10
N GLU A 19 -5.65 4.56 -34.39
CA GLU A 19 -6.76 3.61 -34.23
C GLU A 19 -7.26 3.56 -32.77
N ALA A 20 -6.33 3.46 -31.82
CA ALA A 20 -6.66 3.45 -30.39
C ALA A 20 -7.29 4.77 -29.92
N ARG A 21 -6.85 5.92 -30.46
CA ARG A 21 -7.45 7.24 -30.16
C ARG A 21 -8.82 7.39 -30.81
N ALA A 22 -9.06 6.80 -31.98
CA ALA A 22 -10.38 6.81 -32.63
C ALA A 22 -11.41 6.02 -31.82
N ILE A 23 -11.05 4.83 -31.33
CA ILE A 23 -11.90 4.02 -30.44
C ILE A 23 -12.06 4.69 -29.07
N GLY A 24 -10.99 5.31 -28.58
CA GLY A 24 -10.99 6.10 -27.36
C GLY A 24 -12.02 7.23 -27.39
N ARG A 25 -12.07 7.99 -28.47
CA ARG A 25 -13.07 9.06 -28.66
C ARG A 25 -14.51 8.55 -28.62
N LYS A 26 -14.77 7.33 -29.11
CA LYS A 26 -16.09 6.69 -29.06
C LYS A 26 -16.47 6.15 -27.67
N THR A 27 -15.50 5.89 -26.81
CA THR A 27 -15.69 5.32 -25.46
C THR A 27 -15.40 6.33 -24.35
N PHE A 28 -15.56 7.63 -24.61
CA PHE A 28 -15.25 8.71 -23.66
C PHE A 28 -13.83 8.64 -23.08
N ASN A 29 -12.86 8.17 -23.87
CA ASN A 29 -11.45 7.90 -23.51
C ASN A 29 -11.22 6.80 -22.46
N ILE A 30 -12.22 5.97 -22.18
CA ILE A 30 -12.11 4.82 -21.25
C ILE A 30 -11.34 3.68 -21.94
N TRP A 31 -11.67 3.37 -23.20
CA TRP A 31 -11.06 2.29 -23.96
C TRP A 31 -10.20 2.81 -25.12
N ASN A 32 -8.95 3.16 -24.83
CA ASN A 32 -7.99 3.66 -25.83
C ASN A 32 -7.04 2.54 -26.29
N VAL A 33 -7.58 1.47 -26.89
CA VAL A 33 -6.81 0.26 -27.25
C VAL A 33 -7.14 -0.15 -28.68
N ALA A 34 -6.11 -0.44 -29.48
CA ALA A 34 -6.31 -0.90 -30.85
C ALA A 34 -6.82 -2.36 -30.86
N PRO A 35 -7.66 -2.79 -31.84
CA PRO A 35 -8.21 -4.14 -31.88
C PRO A 35 -7.15 -5.25 -31.88
N ARG A 36 -5.99 -4.99 -32.50
CA ARG A 36 -4.84 -5.92 -32.54
C ARG A 36 -4.14 -6.07 -31.18
N GLU A 37 -4.28 -5.08 -30.30
CA GLU A 37 -3.72 -5.08 -28.94
C GLU A 37 -4.66 -5.71 -27.92
N CYS A 38 -5.97 -5.77 -28.21
CA CYS A 38 -7.01 -6.30 -27.33
C CYS A 38 -6.72 -7.69 -26.75
N PRO A 39 -6.31 -8.72 -27.52
CA PRO A 39 -6.11 -10.05 -26.94
C PRO A 39 -4.92 -10.09 -25.98
N LYS A 40 -3.87 -9.31 -26.25
CA LYS A 40 -2.71 -9.15 -25.36
C LYS A 40 -3.12 -8.43 -24.08
N LEU A 41 -3.84 -7.31 -24.20
CA LEU A 41 -4.33 -6.55 -23.06
C LEU A 41 -5.29 -7.38 -22.21
N LEU A 42 -6.25 -8.08 -22.81
CA LEU A 42 -7.23 -8.88 -22.08
C LEU A 42 -6.53 -9.94 -21.24
N LEU A 43 -5.56 -10.66 -21.80
CA LEU A 43 -4.82 -11.68 -21.08
C LEU A 43 -3.99 -11.10 -19.92
N MET A 44 -3.30 -9.97 -20.13
CA MET A 44 -2.56 -9.27 -19.08
C MET A 44 -3.48 -8.70 -17.99
N SER A 45 -4.63 -8.16 -18.40
CA SER A 45 -5.65 -7.61 -17.52
C SER A 45 -6.28 -8.69 -16.64
N THR A 46 -6.59 -9.86 -17.22
CA THR A 46 -7.07 -11.02 -16.46
C THR A 46 -6.02 -11.53 -15.49
N GLN A 47 -4.74 -11.63 -15.90
CA GLN A 47 -3.67 -11.98 -14.96
C GLN A 47 -3.55 -10.99 -13.82
N PHE A 48 -3.58 -9.68 -14.11
CA PHE A 48 -3.48 -8.65 -13.10
C PHE A 48 -4.69 -8.63 -12.16
N PHE A 49 -5.89 -8.86 -12.70
CA PHE A 49 -7.12 -9.05 -11.93
C PHE A 49 -6.97 -10.20 -10.93
N LEU A 50 -6.55 -11.38 -11.39
CA LEU A 50 -6.42 -12.56 -10.53
C LEU A 50 -5.30 -12.38 -9.49
N ILE A 51 -4.16 -11.80 -9.85
CA ILE A 51 -3.08 -11.49 -8.89
C ILE A 51 -3.54 -10.46 -7.85
N SER A 52 -4.26 -9.43 -8.27
CA SER A 52 -4.85 -8.42 -7.38
C SER A 52 -5.94 -9.01 -6.50
N TYR A 53 -6.72 -9.96 -7.01
CA TYR A 53 -7.78 -10.66 -6.29
C TYR A 53 -7.21 -11.54 -5.17
N VAL A 54 -6.19 -12.35 -5.48
CA VAL A 54 -5.47 -13.13 -4.45
C VAL A 54 -4.85 -12.21 -3.41
N TYR A 55 -4.22 -11.10 -3.84
CA TYR A 55 -3.69 -10.10 -2.90
C TYR A 55 -4.77 -9.51 -1.99
N ALA A 56 -5.93 -9.17 -2.55
CA ALA A 56 -7.04 -8.59 -1.82
C ALA A 56 -7.53 -9.53 -0.73
N ILE A 57 -7.70 -10.82 -1.02
CA ILE A 57 -8.11 -11.82 -0.02
C ILE A 57 -7.03 -11.97 1.05
N LEU A 58 -5.76 -12.17 0.66
CA LEU A 58 -4.64 -12.29 1.60
C LEU A 58 -4.49 -11.10 2.53
N ARG A 59 -4.81 -9.89 2.04
CA ARG A 59 -4.73 -8.67 2.84
C ARG A 59 -5.73 -8.66 3.98
N GLU A 60 -6.94 -9.16 3.78
CA GLU A 60 -7.94 -9.20 4.86
C GLU A 60 -7.71 -10.42 5.76
N LEU A 61 -7.30 -11.55 5.20
CA LEU A 61 -6.97 -12.75 5.96
C LEU A 61 -5.81 -12.55 6.91
N LYS A 62 -4.71 -11.91 6.48
CA LYS A 62 -3.57 -11.68 7.37
C LYS A 62 -3.96 -10.87 8.61
N ASP A 63 -4.81 -9.84 8.42
CA ASP A 63 -5.26 -8.98 9.50
C ASP A 63 -6.22 -9.76 10.40
N ALA A 64 -7.17 -10.53 9.82
CA ALA A 64 -8.09 -11.37 10.57
C ALA A 64 -7.40 -12.47 11.39
N PHE A 65 -6.43 -13.17 10.82
CA PHE A 65 -5.62 -14.17 11.53
C PHE A 65 -4.82 -13.55 12.68
N THR A 66 -4.32 -12.33 12.49
CA THR A 66 -3.59 -11.61 13.52
C THR A 66 -4.51 -11.16 14.64
N LEU A 67 -5.66 -10.55 14.33
CA LEU A 67 -6.62 -10.10 15.34
C LEU A 67 -7.25 -11.26 16.11
N LYS A 68 -7.50 -12.41 15.46
CA LYS A 68 -8.05 -13.57 16.15
C LYS A 68 -7.08 -14.20 17.15
N ARG A 69 -5.77 -14.21 16.83
CA ARG A 69 -4.77 -15.03 17.52
C ARG A 69 -3.72 -14.24 18.31
N GLN A 70 -3.52 -12.98 17.95
CA GLN A 70 -2.55 -12.09 18.55
C GLN A 70 -3.25 -10.84 19.10
N LEU A 71 -2.47 -9.83 19.48
CA LEU A 71 -2.99 -8.52 19.88
C LEU A 71 -3.04 -7.60 18.66
N ALA A 72 -3.97 -6.65 18.61
CA ALA A 72 -3.96 -5.61 17.56
C ALA A 72 -2.61 -4.88 17.46
N ALA A 73 -1.93 -4.66 18.59
CA ALA A 73 -0.59 -4.08 18.65
C ALA A 73 0.49 -4.95 17.96
N SER A 74 0.32 -6.27 17.87
CA SER A 74 1.25 -7.18 17.18
C SER A 74 1.36 -6.84 15.67
N ILE A 75 0.29 -6.31 15.05
CA ILE A 75 0.33 -5.81 13.67
C ILE A 75 1.40 -4.73 13.51
N GLN A 76 1.54 -3.84 14.49
CA GLN A 76 2.52 -2.75 14.44
C GLN A 76 3.94 -3.26 14.64
N VAL A 77 4.13 -4.23 15.55
CA VAL A 77 5.42 -4.90 15.76
C VAL A 77 5.88 -5.58 14.46
N MET A 78 4.99 -6.31 13.79
CA MET A 78 5.29 -6.96 12.52
C MET A 78 5.64 -5.96 11.41
N LYS A 79 4.84 -4.89 11.27
CA LYS A 79 5.08 -3.83 10.28
C LYS A 79 6.39 -3.05 10.52
N LEU A 80 6.82 -2.91 11.77
CA LEU A 80 8.04 -2.20 12.13
C LEU A 80 9.28 -3.07 11.99
N TRP A 81 9.28 -4.27 12.56
CA TRP A 81 10.50 -5.09 12.72
C TRP A 81 10.65 -6.22 11.72
N PHE A 82 9.55 -6.82 11.23
CA PHE A 82 9.62 -8.04 10.43
C PHE A 82 9.42 -7.78 8.93
N VAL A 83 8.38 -7.02 8.57
CA VAL A 83 8.02 -6.79 7.17
C VAL A 83 9.11 -6.05 6.39
N PRO A 84 9.72 -4.95 6.89
CA PRO A 84 10.70 -4.22 6.11
C PRO A 84 11.97 -5.03 5.81
N PRO A 85 12.63 -5.72 6.77
CA PRO A 85 13.78 -6.55 6.48
C PRO A 85 13.48 -7.67 5.47
N VAL A 86 12.36 -8.39 5.66
CA VAL A 86 11.99 -9.48 4.75
C VAL A 86 11.64 -8.95 3.36
N SER A 87 10.97 -7.81 3.24
CA SER A 87 10.67 -7.17 1.95
C SER A 87 11.95 -6.74 1.23
N ILE A 88 12.96 -6.26 1.95
CA ILE A 88 14.26 -5.90 1.37
C ILE A 88 14.97 -7.15 0.86
N VAL A 89 15.07 -8.21 1.68
CA VAL A 89 15.70 -9.48 1.27
C VAL A 89 14.98 -10.08 0.06
N ALA A 90 13.65 -10.10 0.06
CA ALA A 90 12.86 -10.59 -1.08
C ALA A 90 13.12 -9.76 -2.35
N SER A 91 13.20 -8.43 -2.23
CA SER A 91 13.47 -7.53 -3.36
C SER A 91 14.89 -7.72 -3.92
N LEU A 92 15.89 -7.90 -3.05
CA LEU A 92 17.27 -8.18 -3.46
C LEU A 92 17.40 -9.54 -4.15
N THR A 93 16.72 -10.57 -3.63
CA THR A 93 16.66 -11.89 -4.25
C THR A 93 16.02 -11.81 -5.63
N VAL A 94 14.89 -11.10 -5.77
CA VAL A 94 14.25 -10.87 -7.06
C VAL A 94 15.19 -10.11 -8.01
N ALA A 95 15.84 -9.04 -7.56
CA ALA A 95 16.79 -8.28 -8.37
C ALA A 95 17.96 -9.15 -8.87
N LYS A 96 18.48 -10.04 -8.01
CA LYS A 96 19.51 -11.01 -8.39
C LYS A 96 18.96 -12.05 -9.38
N LEU A 97 17.74 -12.55 -9.21
CA LEU A 97 17.15 -13.51 -10.15
C LEU A 97 16.91 -12.87 -11.52
N LEU A 98 16.51 -11.60 -11.57
CA LEU A 98 16.28 -10.83 -12.80
C LEU A 98 17.56 -10.64 -13.64
N SER A 99 18.75 -10.79 -13.06
CA SER A 99 20.00 -10.79 -13.85
C SER A 99 20.27 -12.11 -14.58
N TYR A 100 19.65 -13.22 -14.16
CA TYR A 100 19.90 -14.56 -14.73
C TYR A 100 18.73 -15.10 -15.55
N ALA A 101 17.50 -14.66 -15.30
CA ALA A 101 16.30 -15.17 -15.96
C ALA A 101 15.37 -14.04 -16.42
N SER A 102 14.50 -14.34 -17.39
CA SER A 102 13.51 -13.38 -17.87
C SER A 102 12.44 -13.08 -16.83
N ASN A 103 11.93 -11.83 -16.80
CA ASN A 103 10.92 -11.36 -15.84
C ASN A 103 9.73 -12.30 -15.73
N ARG A 104 9.25 -12.83 -16.86
CA ARG A 104 8.15 -13.80 -16.90
C ARG A 104 8.50 -15.10 -16.18
N LYS A 105 9.66 -15.71 -16.44
CA LYS A 105 10.04 -16.98 -15.79
C LYS A 105 10.09 -16.83 -14.26
N ILE A 106 10.61 -15.69 -13.80
CA ILE A 106 10.71 -15.38 -12.37
C ILE A 106 9.33 -15.14 -11.77
N LEU A 107 8.45 -14.38 -12.47
CA LEU A 107 7.06 -14.20 -12.05
C LEU A 107 6.33 -15.55 -11.92
N MET A 108 6.44 -16.43 -12.92
CA MET A 108 5.81 -17.75 -12.88
C MET A 108 6.39 -18.64 -11.76
N GLY A 109 7.71 -18.64 -11.58
CA GLY A 109 8.36 -19.36 -10.48
C GLY A 109 7.91 -18.88 -9.10
N ALA A 110 7.80 -17.55 -8.91
CA ALA A 110 7.27 -16.97 -7.68
C ALA A 110 5.80 -17.36 -7.44
N LEU A 111 4.96 -17.33 -8.47
CA LEU A 111 3.56 -17.78 -8.37
C LEU A 111 3.46 -19.26 -7.98
N CYS A 112 4.27 -20.14 -8.58
CA CYS A 112 4.32 -21.55 -8.19
C CYS A 112 4.74 -21.74 -6.73
N LEU A 113 5.72 -20.97 -6.25
CA LEU A 113 6.14 -21.00 -4.84
C LEU A 113 4.97 -20.63 -3.90
N TYR A 114 4.20 -19.61 -4.25
CA TYR A 114 3.03 -19.21 -3.46
C TYR A 114 1.88 -20.21 -3.52
N ALA A 115 1.64 -20.84 -4.67
CA ALA A 115 0.65 -21.92 -4.77
C ALA A 115 1.01 -23.08 -3.85
N ALA A 116 2.29 -23.50 -3.84
CA ALA A 116 2.80 -24.50 -2.92
C ALA A 116 2.66 -24.06 -1.45
N TYR A 117 2.98 -22.80 -1.15
CA TYR A 117 2.80 -22.22 0.18
C TYR A 117 1.34 -22.25 0.64
N PHE A 118 0.36 -21.92 -0.20
CA PHE A 118 -1.05 -21.97 0.20
C PHE A 118 -1.52 -23.40 0.50
N LEU A 119 -1.08 -24.39 -0.29
CA LEU A 119 -1.36 -25.80 -0.01
C LEU A 119 -0.70 -26.26 1.29
N PHE A 120 0.56 -25.89 1.51
CA PHE A 120 1.30 -26.20 2.73
C PHE A 120 0.64 -25.57 3.97
N TYR A 121 0.28 -24.29 3.89
CA TYR A 121 -0.39 -23.58 4.96
C TYR A 121 -1.78 -24.17 5.25
N GLY A 122 -2.55 -24.45 4.21
CA GLY A 122 -3.88 -25.05 4.30
C GLY A 122 -3.89 -26.45 4.91
N PHE A 123 -3.09 -27.38 4.38
CA PHE A 123 -3.17 -28.79 4.79
C PHE A 123 -2.28 -29.17 5.97
N ILE A 124 -1.20 -28.42 6.22
CA ILE A 124 -0.23 -28.78 7.27
C ILE A 124 -0.32 -27.80 8.44
N ILE A 125 -0.20 -26.49 8.19
CA ILE A 125 -0.16 -25.52 9.28
C ILE A 125 -1.51 -25.42 10.00
N LEU A 126 -2.63 -25.26 9.28
CA LEU A 126 -3.94 -25.08 9.91
C LEU A 126 -4.40 -26.30 10.74
N PRO A 127 -4.32 -27.56 10.27
CA PRO A 127 -4.82 -28.70 11.04
C PRO A 127 -3.91 -29.08 12.22
N TYR A 128 -2.60 -28.88 12.10
CA TYR A 128 -1.63 -29.20 13.15
C TYR A 128 -1.22 -27.99 13.98
N GLN A 129 -1.93 -26.86 13.84
CA GLN A 129 -1.56 -25.58 14.41
C GLN A 129 -1.35 -25.65 15.93
N ASP A 130 -2.23 -26.34 16.65
CA ASP A 130 -2.17 -26.45 18.12
C ASP A 130 -1.00 -27.30 18.60
N LYS A 131 -0.50 -28.22 17.77
CA LYS A 131 0.70 -29.03 18.07
C LYS A 131 1.99 -28.29 17.72
N ILE A 132 1.94 -27.49 16.66
CA ILE A 132 3.06 -26.68 16.15
C ILE A 132 3.28 -25.46 17.07
N GLU A 133 2.22 -24.97 17.73
CA GLU A 133 2.24 -23.84 18.67
C GLU A 133 1.59 -24.13 20.03
N PRO A 134 2.20 -24.98 20.88
CA PRO A 134 1.67 -25.25 22.21
C PRO A 134 1.76 -24.06 23.17
N SER A 135 2.54 -23.03 22.82
CA SER A 135 2.89 -21.89 23.67
C SER A 135 1.81 -20.79 23.76
N VAL A 136 0.75 -20.83 22.93
CA VAL A 136 -0.34 -19.84 22.96
C VAL A 136 -1.06 -19.80 24.31
N HIS A 137 -1.37 -20.98 24.86
CA HIS A 137 -2.03 -21.11 26.17
C HIS A 137 -1.15 -20.55 27.29
N ARG A 138 0.16 -20.80 27.22
CA ARG A 138 1.14 -20.36 28.22
C ARG A 138 1.30 -18.84 28.28
N VAL A 139 1.19 -18.16 27.13
CA VAL A 139 1.30 -16.68 27.07
C VAL A 139 -0.02 -16.02 27.48
N GLY A 140 -1.16 -16.60 27.08
CA GLY A 140 -2.48 -16.15 27.54
C GLY A 140 -2.59 -16.12 29.06
N ASP A 141 -2.21 -17.22 29.73
CA ASP A 141 -2.26 -17.33 31.20
C ASP A 141 -1.33 -16.33 31.91
N VAL A 142 -0.14 -16.09 31.37
CA VAL A 142 0.84 -15.15 31.96
C VAL A 142 0.37 -13.69 31.88
N PHE A 143 -0.39 -13.32 30.85
CA PHE A 143 -0.92 -11.96 30.68
C PHE A 143 -2.32 -11.75 31.28
N HIS A 144 -3.03 -12.83 31.65
CA HIS A 144 -4.37 -12.74 32.24
C HIS A 144 -4.38 -12.23 33.70
N ASP A 145 -3.29 -12.45 34.43
CA ASP A 145 -3.20 -12.19 35.88
C ASP A 145 -3.05 -10.71 36.28
N SER A 146 -3.08 -9.74 35.36
CA SER A 146 -2.84 -8.30 35.61
C SER A 146 -1.49 -7.94 36.28
N LYS A 147 -0.68 -8.93 36.67
CA LYS A 147 0.65 -8.77 37.29
C LYS A 147 1.63 -8.03 36.38
N MET A 148 1.53 -8.19 35.07
CA MET A 148 2.40 -7.52 34.09
C MET A 148 2.02 -6.06 33.87
N LYS A 149 0.73 -5.72 34.02
CA LYS A 149 0.25 -4.34 34.01
C LYS A 149 0.83 -3.55 35.17
N PHE A 150 0.86 -4.15 36.36
CA PHE A 150 1.47 -3.57 37.56
C PHE A 150 2.99 -3.39 37.42
N ARG A 151 3.67 -4.27 36.68
CA ARG A 151 5.13 -4.22 36.46
C ARG A 151 5.58 -3.29 35.32
N GLY A 152 4.67 -2.67 34.57
CA GLY A 152 5.08 -1.79 33.45
C GLY A 152 5.48 -2.53 32.16
N ILE A 153 5.19 -3.83 32.04
CA ILE A 153 5.70 -4.70 30.95
C ILE A 153 4.57 -5.09 29.99
N GLU A 154 3.38 -4.51 30.15
CA GLU A 154 2.20 -4.89 29.37
C GLU A 154 2.40 -4.64 27.87
N SER A 155 3.07 -3.55 27.49
CA SER A 155 3.38 -3.24 26.08
C SER A 155 4.32 -4.25 25.40
N LEU A 156 5.12 -5.00 26.16
CA LEU A 156 5.98 -6.08 25.64
C LEU A 156 5.18 -7.34 25.29
N ALA A 157 3.93 -7.47 25.75
CA ALA A 157 3.06 -8.58 25.39
C ALA A 157 2.87 -8.68 23.88
N ALA A 158 2.68 -7.55 23.20
CA ALA A 158 2.55 -7.51 21.75
C ALA A 158 3.75 -8.15 21.03
N VAL A 159 4.97 -7.91 21.54
CA VAL A 159 6.21 -8.49 21.00
C VAL A 159 6.27 -9.99 21.29
N ILE A 160 6.04 -10.39 22.54
CA ILE A 160 6.11 -11.79 22.98
C ILE A 160 5.08 -12.65 22.23
N VAL A 161 3.85 -12.17 22.09
CA VAL A 161 2.77 -12.87 21.36
C VAL A 161 3.11 -12.99 19.87
N THR A 162 3.78 -11.99 19.29
CA THR A 162 4.24 -12.06 17.89
C THR A 162 5.25 -13.20 17.69
N PHE A 163 6.21 -13.37 18.61
CA PHE A 163 7.18 -14.47 18.53
C PHE A 163 6.57 -15.83 18.87
N THR A 164 5.59 -15.85 19.76
CA THR A 164 4.96 -17.08 20.23
C THR A 164 4.02 -17.67 19.18
N CYS A 165 3.21 -16.83 18.54
CA CYS A 165 2.24 -17.21 17.50
C CYS A 165 2.86 -17.06 16.10
N TYR A 166 3.97 -17.76 15.84
CA TYR A 166 4.81 -17.55 14.65
C TYR A 166 4.16 -17.92 13.32
N THR A 167 3.23 -18.88 13.27
CA THR A 167 2.46 -19.29 12.09
C THR A 167 1.63 -18.13 11.53
N SER A 168 0.93 -17.39 12.40
CA SER A 168 0.22 -16.17 12.01
C SER A 168 1.19 -15.09 11.54
N THR A 169 2.34 -14.94 12.19
CA THR A 169 3.37 -13.96 11.79
C THR A 169 4.00 -14.29 10.45
N VAL A 170 4.30 -15.56 10.17
CA VAL A 170 4.77 -16.04 8.86
C VAL A 170 3.71 -15.76 7.80
N HIS A 171 2.44 -16.04 8.09
CA HIS A 171 1.35 -15.72 7.16
C HIS A 171 1.22 -14.23 6.89
N PHE A 172 1.39 -13.40 7.91
CA PHE A 172 1.38 -11.95 7.77
C PHE A 172 2.51 -11.45 6.86
N ILE A 173 3.73 -11.94 7.08
CA ILE A 173 4.91 -11.58 6.29
C ILE A 173 4.75 -12.04 4.84
N MET A 174 4.36 -13.29 4.59
CA MET A 174 4.16 -13.82 3.24
C MET A 174 3.08 -13.04 2.48
N SER A 175 1.99 -12.64 3.15
CA SER A 175 0.93 -11.83 2.55
C SER A 175 1.39 -10.38 2.22
N GLU A 176 2.25 -9.77 3.02
CA GLU A 176 2.87 -8.46 2.71
C GLU A 176 3.90 -8.55 1.57
N VAL A 177 4.68 -9.65 1.52
CA VAL A 177 5.65 -9.89 0.46
C VAL A 177 4.94 -10.11 -0.88
N TRP A 178 3.76 -10.75 -0.93
CA TRP A 178 2.98 -10.88 -2.17
C TRP A 178 2.70 -9.51 -2.82
N GLY A 179 2.18 -8.54 -2.05
CA GLY A 179 1.84 -7.22 -2.57
C GLY A 179 3.06 -6.44 -3.06
N SER A 180 4.18 -6.53 -2.33
CA SER A 180 5.40 -5.80 -2.68
C SER A 180 6.23 -6.47 -3.77
N ALA A 181 6.39 -7.79 -3.75
CA ALA A 181 7.22 -8.53 -4.69
C ALA A 181 6.46 -8.96 -5.95
N VAL A 182 5.30 -9.61 -5.82
CA VAL A 182 4.56 -10.15 -6.97
C VAL A 182 3.86 -9.04 -7.73
N LEU A 183 3.03 -8.25 -7.03
CA LEU A 183 2.19 -7.23 -7.67
C LEU A 183 3.01 -6.01 -8.12
N SER A 184 3.81 -5.44 -7.23
CA SER A 184 4.49 -4.16 -7.51
C SER A 184 5.80 -4.29 -8.28
N LEU A 185 6.59 -5.35 -8.04
CA LEU A 185 7.90 -5.53 -8.68
C LEU A 185 7.82 -6.45 -9.90
N LEU A 186 7.46 -7.71 -9.70
CA LEU A 186 7.55 -8.74 -10.75
C LEU A 186 6.54 -8.50 -11.87
N PHE A 187 5.27 -8.27 -11.54
CA PHE A 187 4.24 -8.05 -12.55
C PHE A 187 4.48 -6.73 -13.31
N LEU A 188 4.76 -5.63 -12.61
CA LEU A 188 5.01 -4.36 -13.28
C LEU A 188 6.28 -4.40 -14.15
N SER A 189 7.33 -5.09 -13.70
CA SER A 189 8.53 -5.31 -14.53
C SER A 189 8.23 -6.19 -15.74
N PHE A 190 7.37 -7.21 -15.59
CA PHE A 190 6.90 -8.01 -16.72
C PHE A 190 6.12 -7.15 -17.75
N VAL A 191 5.21 -6.29 -17.28
CA VAL A 191 4.45 -5.38 -18.16
C VAL A 191 5.39 -4.41 -18.89
N ASN A 192 6.37 -3.83 -18.19
CA ASN A 192 7.32 -2.88 -18.78
C ASN A 192 8.25 -3.51 -19.83
N ASP A 193 8.57 -4.80 -19.69
CA ASP A 193 9.40 -5.51 -20.67
C ASP A 193 8.61 -5.84 -21.95
N VAL A 194 7.31 -6.11 -21.80
CA VAL A 194 6.44 -6.59 -22.87
C VAL A 194 5.77 -5.46 -23.65
N CYS A 195 5.54 -4.30 -23.02
CA CYS A 195 4.83 -3.17 -23.62
C CYS A 195 5.76 -1.95 -23.81
N PRO A 196 5.81 -1.34 -25.01
CA PRO A 196 6.43 -0.03 -25.21
C PRO A 196 5.79 1.05 -24.33
N PHE A 197 6.53 2.12 -24.04
CA PHE A 197 6.12 3.15 -23.07
C PHE A 197 4.75 3.78 -23.38
N LYS A 198 4.47 4.09 -24.65
CA LYS A 198 3.19 4.68 -25.05
C LYS A 198 2.03 3.68 -24.93
N GLN A 199 2.26 2.41 -25.27
CA GLN A 199 1.30 1.32 -25.05
C GLN A 199 1.01 1.15 -23.55
N PHE A 200 2.05 1.18 -22.71
CA PHE A 200 1.95 1.03 -21.26
C PHE A 200 1.05 2.08 -20.61
N ILE A 201 1.20 3.37 -20.98
CA ILE A 201 0.35 4.46 -20.44
C ILE A 201 -1.14 4.24 -20.77
N ARG A 202 -1.46 3.64 -21.92
CA ARG A 202 -2.85 3.32 -22.27
C ARG A 202 -3.36 2.13 -21.45
N PHE A 203 -2.55 1.09 -21.34
CA PHE A 203 -2.90 -0.16 -20.67
C PHE A 203 -3.04 -0.01 -19.16
N ILE A 204 -2.20 0.82 -18.53
CA ILE A 204 -2.15 0.93 -17.07
C ILE A 204 -3.49 1.38 -16.47
N ARG A 205 -4.25 2.24 -17.17
CA ARG A 205 -5.60 2.64 -16.75
C ARG A 205 -6.54 1.44 -16.65
N ILE A 206 -6.55 0.58 -17.67
CA ILE A 206 -7.39 -0.62 -17.71
C ILE A 206 -6.92 -1.64 -16.67
N LEU A 207 -5.60 -1.81 -16.50
CA LEU A 207 -5.05 -2.65 -15.43
C LEU A 207 -5.52 -2.17 -14.05
N TYR A 208 -5.49 -0.88 -13.77
CA TYR A 208 -5.98 -0.36 -12.49
C TYR A 208 -7.49 -0.53 -12.30
N ILE A 209 -8.30 -0.39 -13.35
CA ILE A 209 -9.73 -0.72 -13.28
C ILE A 209 -9.91 -2.20 -12.91
N SER A 210 -9.19 -3.10 -13.57
CA SER A 210 -9.22 -4.54 -13.26
C SER A 210 -8.77 -4.85 -11.83
N SER A 211 -7.76 -4.16 -11.31
CA SER A 211 -7.31 -4.32 -9.92
C SER A 211 -8.36 -3.87 -8.90
N ASN A 212 -9.10 -2.79 -9.17
CA ASN A 212 -10.20 -2.37 -8.31
C ASN A 212 -11.43 -3.26 -8.45
N LEU A 213 -11.68 -3.83 -9.64
CA LEU A 213 -12.71 -4.85 -9.82
C LEU A 213 -12.40 -6.08 -8.97
N ALA A 214 -11.13 -6.48 -8.90
CA ALA A 214 -10.67 -7.57 -8.05
C ALA A 214 -10.97 -7.35 -6.55
N LEU A 215 -10.95 -6.10 -6.06
CA LEU A 215 -11.36 -5.77 -4.69
C LEU A 215 -12.84 -6.08 -4.43
N ILE A 216 -13.71 -5.80 -5.40
CA ILE A 216 -15.15 -6.07 -5.29
C ILE A 216 -15.41 -7.58 -5.28
N PHE A 217 -14.77 -8.32 -6.19
CA PHE A 217 -14.91 -9.79 -6.22
C PHE A 217 -14.34 -10.45 -4.96
N SER A 218 -13.23 -9.94 -4.42
CA SER A 218 -12.64 -10.40 -3.15
C SER A 218 -13.64 -10.24 -2.01
N PHE A 219 -14.31 -9.10 -1.91
CA PHE A 219 -15.39 -8.88 -0.93
C PHE A 219 -16.51 -9.92 -1.06
N LEU A 220 -17.01 -10.17 -2.28
CA LEU A 220 -18.07 -11.16 -2.51
C LEU A 220 -17.64 -12.56 -2.09
N THR A 221 -16.39 -12.94 -2.36
CA THR A 221 -15.85 -14.24 -1.94
C THR A 221 -15.77 -14.33 -0.42
N ILE A 222 -15.17 -13.35 0.26
CA ILE A 222 -15.05 -13.37 1.72
C ILE A 222 -16.45 -13.41 2.38
N LYS A 223 -17.41 -12.62 1.89
CA LYS A 223 -18.81 -12.66 2.39
C LYS A 223 -19.51 -13.98 2.11
N GLY A 224 -19.25 -14.61 0.97
CA GLY A 224 -19.72 -15.96 0.69
C GLY A 224 -19.19 -16.97 1.71
N PHE A 225 -17.89 -16.92 2.01
CA PHE A 225 -17.26 -17.77 3.03
C PHE A 225 -17.82 -17.49 4.43
N GLU A 226 -18.04 -16.23 4.81
CA GLU A 226 -18.66 -15.84 6.08
C GLU A 226 -20.07 -16.43 6.25
N PHE A 227 -20.90 -16.36 5.21
CA PHE A 227 -22.24 -16.92 5.22
C PHE A 227 -22.26 -18.44 5.45
N TYR A 228 -21.28 -19.17 4.91
CA TYR A 228 -21.12 -20.60 5.19
C TYR A 228 -20.53 -20.85 6.58
N ASP A 229 -19.61 -20.01 7.06
CA ASP A 229 -19.01 -20.10 8.40
C ASP A 229 -20.05 -20.05 9.52
N GLU A 230 -21.09 -19.23 9.36
CA GLU A 230 -22.18 -19.09 10.34
C GLU A 230 -23.05 -20.36 10.47
N LYS A 231 -23.12 -21.17 9.40
CA LYS A 231 -23.95 -22.38 9.35
C LYS A 231 -23.22 -23.65 9.74
N LEU A 232 -21.89 -23.59 9.84
CA LEU A 232 -21.04 -24.77 10.04
C LEU A 232 -20.67 -24.96 11.51
N SER A 233 -20.52 -26.22 11.92
CA SER A 233 -19.94 -26.60 13.20
C SER A 233 -18.46 -26.22 13.29
N PHE A 234 -17.87 -26.25 14.49
CA PHE A 234 -16.46 -25.88 14.71
C PHE A 234 -15.49 -26.61 13.76
N ILE A 235 -15.69 -27.91 13.53
CA ILE A 235 -14.87 -28.71 12.60
C ILE A 235 -15.08 -28.24 11.15
N GLY A 236 -16.33 -27.95 10.78
CA GLY A 236 -16.67 -27.42 9.45
C GLY A 236 -16.02 -26.07 9.17
N LYS A 237 -15.89 -25.19 10.17
CA LYS A 237 -15.16 -23.91 10.04
C LYS A 237 -13.68 -24.12 9.72
N GLY A 238 -13.05 -25.13 10.33
CA GLY A 238 -11.67 -25.51 10.00
C GLY A 238 -11.53 -25.91 8.53
N TRP A 239 -12.41 -26.80 8.05
CA TRP A 239 -12.42 -27.22 6.64
C TRP A 239 -12.70 -26.09 5.65
N LEU A 240 -13.60 -25.17 6.02
CA LEU A 240 -13.89 -23.98 5.22
C LEU A 240 -12.63 -23.13 5.02
N LEU A 241 -11.86 -22.91 6.09
CA LEU A 241 -10.63 -22.13 6.05
C LEU A 241 -9.56 -22.81 5.19
N ILE A 242 -9.40 -24.14 5.31
CA ILE A 242 -8.52 -24.95 4.45
C ILE A 242 -8.96 -24.81 2.98
N GLY A 243 -10.26 -24.95 2.72
CA GLY A 243 -10.86 -24.81 1.39
C GLY A 243 -10.56 -23.47 0.74
N MET A 244 -10.53 -22.38 1.52
CA MET A 244 -10.15 -21.06 1.02
C MET A 244 -8.68 -21.00 0.58
N PHE A 245 -7.74 -21.58 1.33
CA PHE A 245 -6.34 -21.64 0.92
C PHE A 245 -6.12 -22.52 -0.32
N VAL A 246 -6.84 -23.63 -0.43
CA VAL A 246 -6.84 -24.49 -1.62
C VAL A 246 -7.40 -23.71 -2.82
N PHE A 247 -8.49 -22.97 -2.64
CA PHE A 247 -9.05 -22.09 -3.66
C PHE A 247 -8.05 -21.02 -4.11
N LEU A 248 -7.35 -20.36 -3.19
CA LEU A 248 -6.29 -19.40 -3.53
C LEU A 248 -5.16 -20.04 -4.34
N SER A 249 -4.72 -21.24 -3.95
CA SER A 249 -3.74 -22.01 -4.74
C SER A 249 -4.21 -22.27 -6.16
N PHE A 250 -5.46 -22.72 -6.32
CA PHE A 250 -6.06 -22.96 -7.62
C PHE A 250 -6.12 -21.70 -8.48
N VAL A 251 -6.51 -20.56 -7.92
CA VAL A 251 -6.49 -19.26 -8.63
C VAL A 251 -5.08 -18.90 -9.09
N VAL A 252 -4.06 -19.11 -8.26
CA VAL A 252 -2.66 -18.86 -8.65
C VAL A 252 -2.21 -19.79 -9.78
N LEU A 253 -2.60 -21.06 -9.76
CA LEU A 253 -2.32 -21.99 -10.85
C LEU A 253 -3.00 -21.56 -12.17
N ILE A 254 -4.20 -20.99 -12.11
CA ILE A 254 -4.83 -20.37 -13.28
C ILE A 254 -3.98 -19.22 -13.81
N VAL A 255 -3.43 -18.35 -12.95
CA VAL A 255 -2.53 -17.27 -13.40
C VAL A 255 -1.29 -17.82 -14.12
N VAL A 256 -0.71 -18.91 -13.61
CA VAL A 256 0.42 -19.60 -14.24
C VAL A 256 0.02 -20.16 -15.61
N LEU A 257 -1.16 -20.79 -15.71
CA LEU A 257 -1.71 -21.29 -16.97
C LEU A 257 -1.93 -20.16 -17.99
N LEU A 258 -2.50 -19.02 -17.56
CA LEU A 258 -2.62 -17.84 -18.42
C LEU A 258 -1.25 -17.31 -18.87
N GLY A 259 -0.23 -17.40 -18.01
CA GLY A 259 1.15 -17.05 -18.36
C GLY A 259 1.76 -17.97 -19.40
N TYR A 260 1.41 -19.26 -19.36
CA TYR A 260 1.79 -20.23 -20.36
C TYR A 260 1.06 -20.00 -21.70
N ILE A 261 -0.24 -19.71 -21.67
CA ILE A 261 -1.01 -19.31 -22.85
C ILE A 261 -0.42 -18.04 -23.48
N PHE A 262 -0.02 -17.07 -22.66
CA PHE A 262 0.64 -15.84 -23.11
C PHE A 262 1.92 -16.13 -23.90
N LYS A 263 2.69 -17.13 -23.44
CA LYS A 263 3.89 -17.62 -24.13
C LYS A 263 3.55 -18.31 -25.45
N ILE A 264 2.57 -19.21 -25.47
CA ILE A 264 2.17 -19.93 -26.70
C ILE A 264 1.72 -18.96 -27.78
N LYS A 265 0.97 -17.91 -27.41
CA LYS A 265 0.52 -16.87 -28.35
C LYS A 265 1.61 -15.88 -28.78
N ASN A 266 2.85 -16.09 -28.34
CA ASN A 266 4.04 -15.31 -28.69
C ASN A 266 3.89 -13.79 -28.50
N PHE A 267 3.12 -13.36 -27.49
CA PHE A 267 2.91 -11.93 -27.20
C PHE A 267 4.12 -11.22 -26.58
N ASP A 268 5.25 -11.94 -26.42
CA ASP A 268 6.55 -11.38 -26.03
C ASP A 268 7.20 -10.56 -27.14
N ALA A 269 6.89 -10.86 -28.40
CA ALA A 269 7.43 -10.13 -29.54
C ALA A 269 6.71 -8.77 -29.69
N PRO A 270 7.42 -7.71 -30.12
CA PRO A 270 6.78 -6.43 -30.41
C PRO A 270 5.75 -6.61 -31.53
N LEU A 271 4.49 -6.27 -31.24
CA LEU A 271 3.35 -6.38 -32.16
C LEU A 271 3.38 -5.32 -33.29
N PHE A 272 4.31 -4.35 -33.22
CA PHE A 272 4.45 -3.22 -34.13
C PHE A 272 5.92 -2.75 -34.12
N ILE A 273 6.31 -2.06 -35.19
CA ILE A 273 7.65 -1.45 -35.31
C ILE A 273 7.68 -0.24 -34.36
N VAL A 274 8.46 -0.36 -33.28
CA VAL A 274 8.67 0.73 -32.33
C VAL A 274 9.56 1.78 -33.00
N GLU A 275 9.06 2.99 -33.16
CA GLU A 275 9.89 4.11 -33.63
C GLU A 275 10.98 4.32 -32.57
N SER A 276 12.25 4.26 -32.98
CA SER A 276 13.37 4.12 -32.08
C SER A 276 13.55 5.32 -31.14
N GLU A 277 12.85 5.35 -30.01
CA GLU A 277 13.39 6.01 -28.83
C GLU A 277 14.53 5.13 -28.33
N LYS A 278 15.77 5.50 -28.69
CA LYS A 278 16.99 4.94 -28.11
C LYS A 278 16.74 4.74 -26.61
N LYS A 279 16.75 3.48 -26.14
CA LYS A 279 16.79 3.15 -24.71
C LYS A 279 17.98 3.89 -24.11
N LYS A 280 17.75 5.12 -23.61
CA LYS A 280 18.79 5.88 -22.92
C LYS A 280 19.19 5.02 -21.72
N LYS A 281 20.48 4.74 -21.63
CA LYS A 281 21.10 3.92 -20.59
C LYS A 281 20.44 4.26 -19.25
N LYS A 282 19.77 3.28 -18.65
CA LYS A 282 19.33 3.35 -17.26
C LYS A 282 20.62 3.50 -16.45
N VAL A 283 21.02 4.73 -16.15
CA VAL A 283 22.16 4.96 -15.26
C VAL A 283 21.69 4.43 -13.91
N SER A 284 22.14 3.24 -13.56
CA SER A 284 21.95 2.66 -12.24
C SER A 284 22.79 3.47 -11.28
N VAL A 285 22.25 4.59 -10.82
CA VAL A 285 22.84 5.37 -9.74
C VAL A 285 22.68 4.55 -8.46
N SER A 286 23.73 4.53 -7.63
CA SER A 286 23.68 3.92 -6.31
C SER A 286 22.55 4.57 -5.49
N PHE A 287 21.67 3.74 -4.91
CA PHE A 287 20.53 4.19 -4.09
C PHE A 287 20.92 5.21 -3.00
N GLY A 288 22.14 5.09 -2.46
CA GLY A 288 22.69 6.01 -1.46
C GLY A 288 22.92 7.44 -1.98
N GLU A 289 23.34 7.60 -3.23
CA GLU A 289 23.51 8.92 -3.85
C GLU A 289 22.16 9.61 -4.05
N GLY A 290 21.12 8.86 -4.41
CA GLY A 290 19.76 9.39 -4.52
C GLY A 290 19.22 9.95 -3.20
N ILE A 291 19.43 9.24 -2.08
CA ILE A 291 19.03 9.70 -0.75
C ILE A 291 19.82 10.94 -0.33
N ARG A 292 21.14 10.95 -0.55
CA ARG A 292 21.98 12.12 -0.26
C ARG A 292 21.52 13.35 -1.08
N LEU A 293 21.20 13.15 -2.36
CA LEU A 293 20.69 14.18 -3.26
C LEU A 293 19.31 14.71 -2.83
N MET A 294 18.43 13.84 -2.34
CA MET A 294 17.12 14.22 -1.79
C MET A 294 17.28 15.17 -0.60
N PHE A 295 18.17 14.87 0.35
CA PHE A 295 18.41 15.74 1.51
C PHE A 295 19.05 17.08 1.16
N LYS A 296 19.57 17.25 -0.06
CA LYS A 296 20.05 18.55 -0.56
C LYS A 296 18.95 19.41 -1.18
N SER A 297 17.82 18.84 -1.60
CA SER A 297 16.75 19.58 -2.28
C SER A 297 15.56 19.88 -1.37
N LYS A 298 15.23 21.16 -1.19
CA LYS A 298 14.03 21.56 -0.43
C LYS A 298 12.73 21.07 -1.08
N LEU A 299 12.65 21.12 -2.42
CA LEU A 299 11.49 20.68 -3.17
C LEU A 299 11.24 19.18 -3.01
N VAL A 300 12.27 18.37 -3.22
CA VAL A 300 12.14 16.91 -3.16
C VAL A 300 11.86 16.48 -1.74
N LEU A 301 12.53 17.08 -0.75
CA LEU A 301 12.26 16.82 0.66
C LEU A 301 10.79 17.14 1.00
N ALA A 302 10.23 18.24 0.51
CA ALA A 302 8.82 18.58 0.69
C ALA A 302 7.88 17.52 0.07
N ILE A 303 8.15 17.02 -1.15
CA ILE A 303 7.37 15.93 -1.76
C ILE A 303 7.48 14.64 -0.91
N CYS A 304 8.67 14.34 -0.38
CA CYS A 304 8.90 13.21 0.52
C CYS A 304 8.12 13.37 1.83
N CYS A 305 8.16 14.54 2.47
CA CYS A 305 7.41 14.87 3.69
C CYS A 305 5.90 14.71 3.49
N MET A 306 5.36 15.23 2.38
CA MET A 306 3.96 15.06 1.99
C MET A 306 3.58 13.57 1.88
N THR A 307 4.46 12.75 1.27
CA THR A 307 4.24 11.31 1.09
C THR A 307 4.36 10.51 2.39
N LEU A 308 5.30 10.89 3.25
CA LEU A 308 5.45 10.34 4.59
C LEU A 308 4.22 10.67 5.45
N ALA A 309 3.75 11.92 5.44
CA ALA A 309 2.58 12.34 6.20
C ALA A 309 1.32 11.55 5.82
N TYR A 310 1.06 11.39 4.52
CA TYR A 310 -0.02 10.54 4.03
C TYR A 310 0.10 9.09 4.53
N SER A 311 1.30 8.51 4.44
CA SER A 311 1.53 7.09 4.77
C SER A 311 1.49 6.82 6.28
N ILE A 312 2.04 7.73 7.10
CA ILE A 312 1.93 7.71 8.56
C ILE A 312 0.46 7.83 8.95
N GLY A 313 -0.24 8.82 8.39
CA GLY A 313 -1.63 9.09 8.71
C GLY A 313 -2.59 7.94 8.38
N THR A 314 -2.38 7.31 7.22
CA THR A 314 -3.13 6.11 6.83
C THR A 314 -2.93 4.98 7.84
N ASN A 315 -1.68 4.74 8.29
CA ASN A 315 -1.42 3.70 9.27
C ASN A 315 -2.02 4.05 10.64
N MET A 316 -1.97 5.31 11.08
CA MET A 316 -2.59 5.75 12.33
C MET A 316 -4.11 5.49 12.34
N ALA A 317 -4.81 5.86 11.28
CA ALA A 317 -6.25 5.61 11.15
C ALA A 317 -6.56 4.11 11.12
N GLU A 318 -5.80 3.32 10.34
CA GLU A 318 -5.99 1.86 10.25
C GLU A 318 -5.76 1.15 11.59
N THR A 319 -4.78 1.59 12.36
CA THR A 319 -4.41 0.96 13.64
C THR A 319 -5.51 1.13 14.68
N ASN A 320 -6.16 2.30 14.71
CA ASN A 320 -7.17 2.58 15.71
C ASN A 320 -8.43 1.72 15.54
N TYR A 321 -9.01 1.71 14.32
CA TYR A 321 -10.22 0.92 14.10
C TYR A 321 -9.96 -0.58 14.16
N LYS A 322 -8.77 -1.05 13.77
CA LYS A 322 -8.38 -2.47 13.95
C LYS A 322 -8.28 -2.86 15.42
N SER A 323 -7.80 -1.96 16.28
CA SER A 323 -7.80 -2.18 17.73
C SER A 323 -9.21 -2.18 18.32
N CYS A 324 -10.12 -1.37 17.76
CA CYS A 324 -11.54 -1.44 18.09
C CYS A 324 -12.17 -2.77 17.67
N LEU A 325 -11.89 -3.23 16.44
CA LEU A 325 -12.35 -4.51 15.92
C LEU A 325 -11.84 -5.69 16.74
N ASP A 326 -10.57 -5.67 17.19
CA ASP A 326 -10.00 -6.68 18.09
C ASP A 326 -10.82 -6.82 19.38
N LYS A 327 -11.22 -5.70 19.98
CA LYS A 327 -12.04 -5.68 21.20
C LYS A 327 -13.41 -6.32 20.96
N ILE A 328 -14.11 -5.94 19.89
CA ILE A 328 -15.43 -6.50 19.53
C ILE A 328 -15.30 -8.00 19.23
N ALA A 329 -14.31 -8.38 18.42
CA ALA A 329 -14.08 -9.76 18.01
C ALA A 329 -13.79 -10.69 19.20
N LYS A 330 -13.07 -10.18 20.22
CA LYS A 330 -12.82 -10.91 21.47
C LYS A 330 -14.07 -11.02 22.35
N ASN A 331 -14.84 -9.94 22.48
CA ASN A 331 -16.08 -9.93 23.25
C ASN A 331 -17.12 -10.90 22.68
N GLU A 332 -17.28 -10.93 21.36
CA GLU A 332 -18.28 -11.76 20.67
C GLU A 332 -17.74 -13.13 20.22
N ARG A 333 -16.46 -13.42 20.51
CA ARG A 333 -15.76 -14.65 20.10
C ARG A 333 -15.84 -14.93 18.60
N GLN A 334 -15.84 -13.87 17.77
CA GLN A 334 -15.99 -13.95 16.31
C GLN A 334 -14.95 -14.89 15.67
N SER A 335 -15.35 -15.57 14.59
CA SER A 335 -14.43 -16.42 13.80
C SER A 335 -13.50 -15.56 12.94
N THR A 336 -12.39 -16.14 12.47
CA THR A 336 -11.47 -15.47 11.54
C THR A 336 -12.20 -14.97 10.29
N THR A 337 -13.17 -15.74 9.80
CA THR A 337 -13.96 -15.42 8.60
C THR A 337 -14.86 -14.21 8.82
N GLN A 338 -15.46 -14.07 10.01
CA GLN A 338 -16.28 -12.90 10.38
C GLN A 338 -15.45 -11.62 10.48
N ILE A 339 -14.27 -11.69 11.12
CA ILE A 339 -13.34 -10.54 11.19
C ILE A 339 -12.91 -10.11 9.78
N ALA A 340 -12.56 -11.09 8.92
CA ALA A 340 -12.21 -10.82 7.52
C ALA A 340 -13.38 -10.22 6.75
N GLY A 341 -14.61 -10.70 6.99
CA GLY A 341 -15.84 -10.19 6.40
C GLY A 341 -16.12 -8.73 6.74
N PHE A 342 -15.85 -8.31 7.98
CA PHE A 342 -15.93 -6.89 8.34
C PHE A 342 -14.86 -6.05 7.63
N LEU A 343 -13.60 -6.50 7.64
CA LEU A 343 -12.50 -5.78 6.99
C LEU A 343 -12.71 -5.67 5.46
N ALA A 344 -13.37 -6.66 4.86
CA ALA A 344 -13.69 -6.69 3.43
C ALA A 344 -14.61 -5.53 2.99
N TYR A 345 -15.44 -4.94 3.87
CA TYR A 345 -16.25 -3.76 3.53
C TYR A 345 -15.40 -2.58 3.05
N GLN A 346 -14.18 -2.43 3.59
CA GLN A 346 -13.25 -1.40 3.12
C GLN A 346 -12.88 -1.61 1.64
N GLN A 347 -12.78 -2.87 1.20
CA GLN A 347 -12.41 -3.22 -0.17
C GLN A 347 -13.49 -2.81 -1.17
N VAL A 348 -14.76 -3.10 -0.89
CA VAL A 348 -15.85 -2.78 -1.80
C VAL A 348 -16.09 -1.28 -1.89
N ILE A 349 -16.04 -0.57 -0.75
CA ILE A 349 -16.18 0.90 -0.72
C ILE A 349 -15.09 1.56 -1.57
N VAL A 350 -13.82 1.19 -1.33
CA VAL A 350 -12.69 1.73 -2.09
C VAL A 350 -12.76 1.30 -3.56
N GLY A 351 -13.04 0.02 -3.85
CA GLY A 351 -13.09 -0.50 -5.22
C GLY A 351 -14.15 0.20 -6.07
N VAL A 352 -15.37 0.34 -5.57
CA VAL A 352 -16.47 1.00 -6.29
C VAL A 352 -16.15 2.48 -6.52
N ILE A 353 -15.75 3.20 -5.47
CA ILE A 353 -15.50 4.65 -5.58
C ILE A 353 -14.29 4.92 -6.48
N VAL A 354 -13.21 4.16 -6.37
CA VAL A 354 -12.03 4.34 -7.23
C VAL A 354 -12.33 3.99 -8.68
N ILE A 355 -13.15 2.97 -8.98
CA ILE A 355 -13.60 2.71 -10.35
C ILE A 355 -14.38 3.90 -10.91
N ILE A 356 -15.33 4.46 -10.13
CA ILE A 356 -16.07 5.66 -10.54
C ILE A 356 -15.11 6.81 -10.82
N LEU A 357 -14.14 7.06 -9.93
CA LEU A 357 -13.14 8.10 -10.12
C LEU A 357 -12.27 7.88 -11.37
N LEU A 358 -11.82 6.66 -11.62
CA LEU A 358 -11.01 6.31 -12.79
C LEU A 358 -11.79 6.41 -14.12
N CYS A 359 -13.11 6.19 -14.09
CA CYS A 359 -13.99 6.36 -15.24
C CYS A 359 -14.34 7.84 -15.53
N THR A 360 -14.21 8.72 -14.54
CA THR A 360 -14.41 10.17 -14.72
C THR A 360 -13.15 10.86 -15.27
N PRO A 361 -13.25 12.04 -15.92
CA PRO A 361 -12.09 12.83 -16.35
C PRO A 361 -11.38 13.51 -15.15
N PHE A 362 -11.20 12.77 -14.05
CA PHE A 362 -10.68 13.25 -12.77
C PHE A 362 -9.28 13.89 -12.91
N ALA A 363 -8.48 13.43 -13.88
CA ALA A 363 -7.19 14.03 -14.22
C ALA A 363 -7.28 15.53 -14.63
N ARG A 364 -8.45 16.00 -15.10
CA ARG A 364 -8.67 17.41 -15.45
C ARG A 364 -8.96 18.29 -14.22
N LEU A 365 -9.18 17.73 -13.04
CA LEU A 365 -9.53 18.51 -11.85
C LEU A 365 -8.41 19.45 -11.40
N ILE A 366 -7.13 19.09 -11.61
CA ILE A 366 -6.01 20.01 -11.33
C ILE A 366 -6.07 21.25 -12.23
N GLN A 367 -6.52 21.10 -13.47
CA GLN A 367 -6.65 22.22 -14.41
C GLN A 367 -7.83 23.13 -14.05
N ILE A 368 -8.87 22.60 -13.41
CA ILE A 368 -10.08 23.34 -13.04
C ILE A 368 -9.94 24.01 -11.66
N PHE A 369 -9.51 23.26 -10.65
CA PHE A 369 -9.49 23.70 -9.25
C PHE A 369 -8.13 24.22 -8.78
N GLY A 370 -7.09 24.08 -9.61
CA GLY A 370 -5.71 24.44 -9.27
C GLY A 370 -5.02 23.38 -8.41
N TRP A 371 -3.68 23.42 -8.43
CA TRP A 371 -2.86 22.39 -7.78
C TRP A 371 -2.95 22.44 -6.25
N THR A 372 -2.95 23.62 -5.65
CA THR A 372 -2.95 23.74 -4.17
C THR A 372 -4.25 23.21 -3.57
N THR A 373 -5.39 23.54 -4.17
CA THR A 373 -6.70 23.03 -3.75
C THR A 373 -6.74 21.51 -3.79
N MET A 374 -6.30 20.91 -4.90
CA MET A 374 -6.24 19.45 -5.05
C MET A 374 -5.23 18.82 -4.08
N GLY A 375 -4.09 19.47 -3.85
CA GLY A 375 -3.10 19.05 -2.87
C GLY A 375 -3.65 19.04 -1.43
N LEU A 376 -4.53 19.98 -1.08
CA LEU A 376 -5.11 20.11 0.27
C LEU A 376 -6.21 19.10 0.57
N VAL A 377 -6.93 18.59 -0.43
CA VAL A 377 -8.06 17.64 -0.25
C VAL A 377 -7.68 16.45 0.65
N PRO A 378 -6.58 15.71 0.43
CA PRO A 378 -6.17 14.61 1.31
C PRO A 378 -5.89 15.03 2.76
N SER A 379 -5.27 16.20 2.98
CA SER A 379 -4.94 16.69 4.32
C SER A 379 -6.18 17.13 5.09
N VAL A 380 -7.14 17.79 4.42
CA VAL A 380 -8.42 18.17 5.01
C VAL A 380 -9.24 16.92 5.34
N ALA A 381 -9.31 15.95 4.42
CA ALA A 381 -9.97 14.68 4.70
C ALA A 381 -9.31 13.92 5.87
N ALA A 382 -7.98 13.97 5.98
CA ALA A 382 -7.24 13.40 7.10
C ALA A 382 -7.58 14.09 8.42
N PHE A 383 -7.67 15.43 8.45
CA PHE A 383 -8.10 16.19 9.63
C PHE A 383 -9.45 15.72 10.16
N PHE A 384 -10.49 15.71 9.31
CA PHE A 384 -11.83 15.27 9.72
C PHE A 384 -11.86 13.79 10.11
N SER A 385 -11.09 12.95 9.40
CA SER A 385 -10.95 11.53 9.74
C SER A 385 -10.35 11.33 11.13
N PHE A 386 -9.26 12.03 11.46
CA PHE A 386 -8.63 11.94 12.77
C PHE A 386 -9.50 12.51 13.88
N LEU A 387 -10.14 13.65 13.62
CA LEU A 387 -11.07 14.26 14.56
C LEU A 387 -12.20 13.29 14.92
N ALA A 388 -12.86 12.69 13.92
CA ALA A 388 -13.95 11.75 14.16
C ALA A 388 -13.48 10.48 14.88
N VAL A 389 -12.40 9.85 14.39
CA VAL A 389 -11.91 8.56 14.88
C VAL A 389 -11.32 8.67 16.29
N PHE A 390 -10.47 9.66 16.56
CA PHE A 390 -9.83 9.76 17.87
C PHE A 390 -10.73 10.38 18.94
N SER A 391 -11.69 11.23 18.57
CA SER A 391 -12.67 11.74 19.54
C SER A 391 -13.56 10.60 20.05
N LEU A 392 -14.10 9.77 19.16
CA LEU A 392 -14.90 8.60 19.55
C LEU A 392 -14.10 7.57 20.34
N ALA A 393 -12.85 7.31 19.94
CA ALA A 393 -11.97 6.43 20.71
C ALA A 393 -11.70 6.98 22.12
N THR A 394 -11.56 8.30 22.26
CA THR A 394 -11.35 8.97 23.56
C THR A 394 -12.57 8.85 24.46
N ILE A 395 -13.78 9.05 23.92
CA ILE A 395 -15.04 8.87 24.65
C ILE A 395 -15.15 7.41 25.13
N ASN A 396 -15.01 6.45 24.21
CA ASN A 396 -15.18 5.02 24.53
C ASN A 396 -14.17 4.50 25.56
N THR A 397 -12.91 4.91 25.43
CA THR A 397 -11.88 4.49 26.39
C THR A 397 -11.93 5.25 27.71
N GLY A 398 -12.47 6.48 27.71
CA GLY A 398 -12.77 7.25 28.91
C GLY A 398 -13.87 6.58 29.74
N ILE A 399 -14.96 6.15 29.08
CA ILE A 399 -16.06 5.40 29.72
C ILE A 399 -15.56 4.07 30.29
N ASP A 400 -14.70 3.35 29.54
CA ASP A 400 -14.08 2.10 30.03
C ASP A 400 -13.08 2.32 31.20
N GLY A 401 -12.73 3.56 31.55
CA GLY A 401 -11.71 3.88 32.55
C GLY A 401 -10.28 3.48 32.15
N ARG A 402 -10.02 3.28 30.85
CA ARG A 402 -8.73 2.82 30.30
C ARG A 402 -7.89 3.93 29.67
N ASN A 403 -8.38 5.17 29.67
CA ASN A 403 -7.65 6.34 29.17
C ASN A 403 -6.89 7.04 30.31
N MET A 404 -6.35 8.23 30.06
CA MET A 404 -5.70 9.05 31.08
C MET A 404 -6.67 9.43 32.20
N ARG A 405 -6.15 9.55 33.44
CA ARG A 405 -6.94 9.80 34.65
C ARG A 405 -7.93 10.97 34.53
N PHE A 406 -7.51 12.08 33.91
CA PHE A 406 -8.36 13.25 33.70
C PHE A 406 -9.52 12.97 32.74
N ILE A 407 -9.29 12.25 31.63
CA ILE A 407 -10.33 11.88 30.68
C ILE A 407 -11.31 10.92 31.35
N ASN A 408 -10.80 9.92 32.07
CA ASN A 408 -11.65 8.98 32.79
C ASN A 408 -12.54 9.73 33.79
N ALA A 409 -12.02 10.73 34.51
CA ALA A 409 -12.82 11.52 35.45
C ALA A 409 -13.97 12.31 34.77
N ILE A 410 -13.74 12.84 33.56
CA ILE A 410 -14.78 13.56 32.78
C ILE A 410 -15.89 12.61 32.33
N PHE A 411 -15.53 11.40 31.91
CA PHE A 411 -16.48 10.46 31.31
C PHE A 411 -17.05 9.44 32.32
N LEU A 412 -16.47 9.30 33.51
CA LEU A 412 -17.02 8.46 34.59
C LEU A 412 -18.38 8.97 35.09
N SER A 413 -18.63 10.27 35.01
CA SER A 413 -19.90 10.89 35.41
C SER A 413 -21.03 10.65 34.42
N PHE A 414 -20.74 10.11 33.24
CA PHE A 414 -21.75 9.67 32.29
C PHE A 414 -22.17 8.23 32.65
N ASP A 415 -23.25 8.08 33.40
CA ASP A 415 -23.87 6.78 33.69
C ASP A 415 -24.50 6.21 32.41
N ILE A 416 -23.67 5.52 31.62
CA ILE A 416 -24.05 4.94 30.34
C ILE A 416 -24.34 3.46 30.57
N SER A 417 -25.59 3.06 30.32
CA SER A 417 -25.99 1.65 30.35
C SER A 417 -25.09 0.80 29.44
N ASN A 418 -24.81 -0.45 29.83
CA ASN A 418 -23.96 -1.38 29.08
C ASN A 418 -24.36 -1.53 27.60
N GLU A 419 -25.65 -1.40 27.29
CA GLU A 419 -26.19 -1.46 25.93
C GLU A 419 -25.78 -0.25 25.08
N LYS A 420 -25.82 0.96 25.66
CA LYS A 420 -25.34 2.17 24.99
C LYS A 420 -23.83 2.11 24.76
N THR A 421 -23.06 1.59 25.72
CA THR A 421 -21.60 1.43 25.59
C THR A 421 -21.22 0.56 24.38
N ASN A 422 -21.98 -0.50 24.10
CA ASN A 422 -21.75 -1.34 22.93
C ASN A 422 -22.07 -0.60 21.62
N ASN A 423 -23.15 0.19 21.59
CA ASN A 423 -23.50 1.01 20.43
C ASN A 423 -22.43 2.07 20.08
N TRP A 424 -21.82 2.70 21.09
CA TRP A 424 -20.73 3.64 20.88
C TRP A 424 -19.46 2.96 20.35
N LEU A 425 -19.19 1.72 20.79
CA LEU A 425 -18.07 0.91 20.29
C LEU A 425 -18.25 0.56 18.81
N TYR A 426 -19.46 0.15 18.41
CA TYR A 426 -19.80 -0.08 17.00
C TYR A 426 -19.71 1.19 16.16
N SER A 427 -20.14 2.33 16.71
CA SER A 427 -20.04 3.64 16.03
C SER A 427 -18.58 4.02 15.75
N GLU A 428 -17.68 3.82 16.73
CA GLU A 428 -16.24 4.00 16.54
C GLU A 428 -15.68 3.09 15.43
N LEU A 429 -16.13 1.83 15.40
CA LEU A 429 -15.70 0.87 14.38
C LEU A 429 -16.11 1.31 12.96
N TYR A 430 -17.38 1.69 12.74
CA TYR A 430 -17.87 2.13 11.43
C TYR A 430 -17.28 3.47 10.99
N VAL A 431 -17.13 4.44 11.90
CA VAL A 431 -16.45 5.71 11.59
C VAL A 431 -14.99 5.46 11.23
N GLY A 432 -14.32 4.56 11.93
CA GLY A 432 -12.96 4.10 11.61
C GLY A 432 -12.85 3.47 10.22
N LEU A 433 -13.81 2.64 9.83
CA LEU A 433 -13.90 2.03 8.49
C LEU A 433 -14.06 3.09 7.40
N VAL A 434 -14.95 4.07 7.60
CA VAL A 434 -15.17 5.18 6.66
C VAL A 434 -13.93 6.05 6.55
N ALA A 435 -13.34 6.44 7.68
CA ALA A 435 -12.10 7.22 7.72
C ALA A 435 -10.96 6.52 6.96
N ALA A 436 -10.72 5.24 7.23
CA ALA A 436 -9.69 4.46 6.55
C ALA A 436 -9.97 4.30 5.04
N SER A 437 -11.25 4.22 4.66
CA SER A 437 -11.67 4.24 3.25
C SER A 437 -11.41 5.59 2.60
N CYS A 438 -11.72 6.71 3.28
CA CYS A 438 -11.46 8.07 2.83
C CYS A 438 -9.97 8.30 2.56
N PHE A 439 -9.04 7.82 3.40
CA PHE A 439 -7.61 7.88 3.13
C PHE A 439 -7.22 7.19 1.81
N LYS A 440 -7.82 6.03 1.51
CA LYS A 440 -7.54 5.30 0.26
C LYS A 440 -8.18 5.99 -0.94
N ILE A 441 -9.40 6.49 -0.82
CA ILE A 441 -10.11 7.19 -1.89
C ILE A 441 -9.41 8.50 -2.25
N THR A 442 -9.12 9.34 -1.27
CA THR A 442 -8.42 10.63 -1.48
C THR A 442 -7.01 10.46 -2.02
N LYS A 443 -6.39 9.30 -1.79
CA LYS A 443 -5.12 8.93 -2.41
C LYS A 443 -5.22 8.92 -3.94
N TYR A 444 -6.13 8.11 -4.46
CA TYR A 444 -6.31 7.90 -5.90
C TYR A 444 -6.99 9.09 -6.55
N ALA A 445 -7.90 9.75 -5.84
CA ALA A 445 -8.54 10.98 -6.28
C ALA A 445 -7.49 12.10 -6.40
N ALA A 446 -6.95 12.58 -5.29
CA ALA A 446 -6.25 13.87 -5.29
C ALA A 446 -4.73 13.72 -5.07
N PHE A 447 -4.31 12.91 -4.10
CA PHE A 447 -2.91 12.85 -3.67
C PHE A 447 -1.95 12.38 -4.78
N ASP A 448 -2.23 11.23 -5.40
CA ASP A 448 -1.35 10.67 -6.43
C ASP A 448 -1.30 11.59 -7.66
N ILE A 449 -2.41 12.23 -8.02
CA ILE A 449 -2.46 13.16 -9.15
C ILE A 449 -1.70 14.45 -8.84
N ALA A 450 -1.88 15.05 -7.66
CA ALA A 450 -1.14 16.25 -7.25
C ALA A 450 0.37 15.99 -7.22
N LYS A 451 0.78 14.83 -6.69
CA LYS A 451 2.16 14.36 -6.67
C LYS A 451 2.73 14.13 -8.08
N GLU A 452 1.98 13.51 -9.00
CA GLU A 452 2.44 13.36 -10.39
C GLU A 452 2.53 14.70 -11.12
N ALA A 453 1.57 15.60 -10.88
CA ALA A 453 1.56 16.94 -11.48
C ALA A 453 2.79 17.76 -11.10
N ILE A 454 3.20 17.74 -9.83
CA ILE A 454 4.43 18.43 -9.40
C ILE A 454 5.69 17.70 -9.87
N SER A 455 5.68 16.36 -9.92
CA SER A 455 6.78 15.57 -10.46
C SER A 455 7.09 15.89 -11.92
N MET A 456 6.06 16.15 -12.73
CA MET A 456 6.23 16.49 -14.15
C MET A 456 6.96 17.81 -14.39
N ARG A 457 7.00 18.71 -13.40
CA ARG A 457 7.70 19.99 -13.47
C ARG A 457 9.14 19.93 -12.96
N ILE A 458 9.61 18.75 -12.52
CA ILE A 458 11.02 18.54 -12.14
C ILE A 458 11.82 18.19 -13.40
N ASN A 459 13.03 18.75 -13.51
CA ASN A 459 13.95 18.47 -14.61
C ASN A 459 14.10 16.97 -14.86
N ARG A 460 13.93 16.57 -16.13
CA ARG A 460 13.95 15.17 -16.60
C ARG A 460 15.23 14.42 -16.19
N LYS A 461 16.37 15.10 -16.03
CA LYS A 461 17.66 14.52 -15.62
C LYS A 461 17.59 13.86 -14.23
N TYR A 462 16.84 14.47 -13.30
CA TYR A 462 16.75 14.01 -11.91
C TYR A 462 15.38 13.41 -11.55
N ARG A 463 14.33 13.68 -12.33
CA ARG A 463 12.96 13.19 -12.08
C ARG A 463 12.88 11.69 -11.82
N ALA A 464 13.55 10.87 -12.64
CA ALA A 464 13.54 9.42 -12.47
C ALA A 464 14.20 8.97 -11.14
N ARG A 465 15.23 9.70 -10.68
CA ARG A 465 15.93 9.42 -9.41
C ARG A 465 15.03 9.72 -8.22
N PHE A 466 14.41 10.90 -8.19
CA PHE A 466 13.55 11.31 -7.09
C PHE A 466 12.25 10.50 -7.02
N LYS A 467 11.68 10.14 -8.17
CA LYS A 467 10.47 9.32 -8.25
C LYS A 467 10.62 8.00 -7.51
N GLY A 468 11.75 7.31 -7.66
CA GLY A 468 12.02 6.07 -6.92
C GLY A 468 12.02 6.24 -5.40
N ILE A 469 12.40 7.42 -4.90
CA ILE A 469 12.49 7.70 -3.46
C ILE A 469 11.11 7.98 -2.87
N TYR A 470 10.39 8.98 -3.39
CA TYR A 470 9.09 9.33 -2.81
C TYR A 470 7.99 8.31 -3.14
N ASP A 471 8.00 7.64 -4.30
CA ASP A 471 7.00 6.60 -4.60
C ASP A 471 7.32 5.25 -3.94
N GLY A 472 8.60 4.90 -3.78
CA GLY A 472 9.03 3.61 -3.26
C GLY A 472 9.31 3.60 -1.76
N VAL A 473 10.20 4.48 -1.31
CA VAL A 473 10.80 4.44 0.04
C VAL A 473 9.89 5.12 1.06
N CYS A 474 9.44 6.35 0.77
CA CYS A 474 8.61 7.13 1.70
C CYS A 474 7.30 6.42 2.04
N GLY A 475 6.70 5.68 1.09
CA GLY A 475 5.50 4.89 1.36
C GLY A 475 5.71 3.79 2.41
N LYS A 476 6.83 3.06 2.34
CA LYS A 476 7.16 1.99 3.30
C LYS A 476 7.64 2.57 4.64
N LEU A 477 8.52 3.56 4.59
CA LEU A 477 9.01 4.25 5.79
C LEU A 477 7.89 4.94 6.56
N GLY A 478 6.91 5.54 5.87
CA GLY A 478 5.79 6.18 6.54
C GLY A 478 4.88 5.19 7.26
N LYS A 479 4.65 4.00 6.70
CA LYS A 479 3.93 2.93 7.42
C LYS A 479 4.68 2.47 8.66
N ALA A 480 5.99 2.24 8.53
CA ALA A 480 6.84 1.90 9.69
C ALA A 480 6.86 3.03 10.73
N GLY A 481 6.92 4.29 10.30
CA GLY A 481 6.84 5.47 11.17
C GLY A 481 5.51 5.54 11.93
N GLY A 482 4.39 5.27 11.27
CA GLY A 482 3.09 5.17 11.95
C GLY A 482 3.04 4.02 12.96
N SER A 483 3.68 2.88 12.66
CA SER A 483 3.81 1.76 13.60
C SER A 483 4.71 2.08 14.78
N MET A 484 5.78 2.84 14.56
CA MET A 484 6.70 3.30 15.59
C MET A 484 6.01 4.29 16.53
N LEU A 485 5.22 5.23 16.01
CA LEU A 485 4.38 6.11 16.82
C LEU A 485 3.39 5.30 17.68
N SER A 486 2.82 4.24 17.12
CA SER A 486 1.87 3.38 17.84
C SER A 486 2.53 2.62 18.97
N ALA A 487 3.68 2.03 18.68
CA ALA A 487 4.47 1.31 19.67
C ALA A 487 4.95 2.26 20.78
N GLY A 488 5.39 3.47 20.42
CA GLY A 488 5.82 4.49 21.38
C GLY A 488 4.69 4.92 22.33
N CYS A 489 3.49 5.17 21.80
CA CYS A 489 2.33 5.52 22.63
C CYS A 489 1.88 4.36 23.54
N ASN A 490 1.86 3.14 23.02
CA ASN A 490 1.56 1.94 23.81
C ASN A 490 2.57 1.71 24.94
N LEU A 491 3.86 1.97 24.67
CA LEU A 491 4.92 1.89 25.69
C LEU A 491 4.76 2.99 26.75
N PHE A 492 4.45 4.22 26.34
CA PHE A 492 4.23 5.34 27.27
C PHE A 492 3.02 5.12 28.19
N MET A 493 1.92 4.60 27.64
CA MET A 493 0.71 4.29 28.42
C MET A 493 0.74 2.92 29.10
N ASN A 494 1.79 2.12 28.87
CA ASN A 494 1.88 0.71 29.27
C ASN A 494 0.58 -0.05 28.94
N ALA A 495 0.13 0.05 27.69
CA ALA A 495 -1.12 -0.52 27.23
C ALA A 495 -0.91 -1.32 25.92
N ASN A 496 -1.71 -2.37 25.73
CA ASN A 496 -1.73 -3.15 24.48
C ASN A 496 -2.77 -2.65 23.47
N ASP A 497 -3.67 -1.75 23.89
CA ASP A 497 -4.72 -1.16 23.07
C ASP A 497 -4.35 0.30 22.78
N ILE A 498 -4.13 0.63 21.50
CA ILE A 498 -3.76 1.98 21.08
C ILE A 498 -4.84 3.01 21.44
N ARG A 499 -6.08 2.57 21.57
CA ARG A 499 -7.22 3.41 21.89
C ARG A 499 -7.05 4.07 23.26
N SER A 500 -6.35 3.42 24.20
CA SER A 500 -6.01 4.01 25.50
C SER A 500 -5.14 5.27 25.39
N SER A 501 -4.42 5.42 24.27
CA SER A 501 -3.57 6.58 23.97
C SER A 501 -4.23 7.55 22.96
N SER A 502 -5.55 7.45 22.74
CA SER A 502 -6.27 8.17 21.68
C SER A 502 -6.04 9.69 21.68
N LEU A 503 -5.95 10.31 22.85
CA LEU A 503 -5.72 11.76 22.98
C LEU A 503 -4.31 12.15 22.50
N ILE A 504 -3.29 11.41 22.91
CA ILE A 504 -1.91 11.63 22.47
C ILE A 504 -1.83 11.44 20.95
N TYR A 505 -2.49 10.39 20.46
CA TYR A 505 -2.62 10.10 19.03
C TYR A 505 -3.31 11.24 18.27
N PHE A 506 -4.35 11.82 18.84
CA PHE A 506 -5.03 12.98 18.27
C PHE A 506 -4.09 14.18 18.18
N CYS A 507 -3.40 14.55 19.26
CA CYS A 507 -2.44 15.66 19.25
C CYS A 507 -1.32 15.46 18.22
N LEU A 508 -0.74 14.25 18.16
CA LEU A 508 0.28 13.91 17.15
C LEU A 508 -0.28 14.00 15.72
N SER A 509 -1.52 13.55 15.52
CA SER A 509 -2.17 13.63 14.20
C SER A 509 -2.45 15.09 13.78
N MET A 510 -2.73 15.98 14.72
CA MET A 510 -2.91 17.41 14.46
C MET A 510 -1.60 18.08 14.03
N VAL A 511 -0.49 17.76 14.70
CA VAL A 511 0.85 18.20 14.28
C VAL A 511 1.19 17.67 12.89
N LEU A 512 0.88 16.39 12.61
CA LEU A 512 1.09 15.78 11.31
C LEU A 512 0.30 16.49 10.20
N VAL A 513 -0.98 16.79 10.44
CA VAL A 513 -1.83 17.53 9.49
C VAL A 513 -1.32 18.94 9.28
N ALA A 514 -0.93 19.66 10.33
CA ALA A 514 -0.39 21.02 10.21
C ALA A 514 0.90 21.04 9.37
N ALA A 515 1.81 20.10 9.63
CA ALA A 515 3.03 19.94 8.82
C ALA A 515 2.71 19.59 7.36
N TRP A 516 1.73 18.71 7.13
CA TRP A 516 1.30 18.33 5.79
C TRP A 516 0.71 19.51 5.01
N VAL A 517 -0.18 20.30 5.64
CA VAL A 517 -0.77 21.51 5.04
C VAL A 517 0.31 22.54 4.71
N TYR A 518 1.25 22.79 5.61
CA TYR A 518 2.37 23.70 5.38
C TYR A 518 3.17 23.31 4.14
N VAL A 519 3.51 22.02 4.02
CA VAL A 519 4.25 21.48 2.88
C VAL A 519 3.48 21.62 1.56
N ILE A 520 2.16 21.41 1.57
CA ILE A 520 1.33 21.60 0.37
C ILE A 520 1.29 23.06 -0.05
N ILE A 521 1.12 24.00 0.88
CA ILE A 521 1.10 25.44 0.55
C ILE A 521 2.45 25.87 -0.05
N TYR A 522 3.55 25.41 0.54
CA TYR A 522 4.90 25.65 0.01
C TYR A 522 5.08 25.13 -1.43
N LEU A 523 4.71 23.87 -1.66
CA LEU A 523 4.79 23.23 -2.98
C LEU A 523 3.87 23.93 -3.99
N GLY A 524 2.71 24.41 -3.54
CA GLY A 524 1.75 25.14 -4.37
C GLY A 524 2.32 26.45 -4.89
N GLY A 525 2.97 27.24 -4.02
CA GLY A 525 3.65 28.47 -4.44
C GLY A 525 4.73 28.23 -5.50
N LYS A 526 5.53 27.17 -5.33
CA LYS A 526 6.57 26.76 -6.31
C LYS A 526 5.96 26.29 -7.63
N TYR A 527 4.87 25.53 -7.57
CA TYR A 527 4.15 25.05 -8.74
C TYR A 527 3.56 26.21 -9.57
N TYR A 528 2.93 27.20 -8.93
CA TYR A 528 2.40 28.37 -9.64
C TYR A 528 3.50 29.23 -10.26
N THR A 529 4.65 29.36 -9.59
CA THR A 529 5.81 30.09 -10.14
C THR A 529 6.33 29.43 -11.42
N SER A 530 6.45 28.09 -11.42
CA SER A 530 6.83 27.32 -12.61
C SER A 530 5.78 27.42 -13.74
N ILE A 531 4.48 27.47 -13.43
CA ILE A 531 3.45 27.73 -14.45
C ILE A 531 3.59 29.13 -15.05
N LYS A 532 3.82 30.15 -14.23
CA LYS A 532 3.90 31.52 -14.71
C LYS A 532 5.12 31.77 -15.60
N ASN A 533 6.24 31.12 -15.30
CA ASN A 533 7.50 31.31 -16.01
C ASN A 533 7.72 30.28 -17.14
N ASP A 534 6.86 29.25 -17.24
CA ASP A 534 7.03 28.06 -18.11
C ASP A 534 8.42 27.38 -18.01
N GLU A 535 9.02 27.45 -16.84
CA GLU A 535 10.32 26.84 -16.52
C GLU A 535 10.13 25.63 -15.61
N ASP A 536 11.07 24.68 -15.68
CA ASP A 536 11.16 23.59 -14.71
C ASP A 536 11.38 24.17 -13.30
N ILE A 537 10.80 23.54 -12.28
CA ILE A 537 11.01 23.98 -10.90
C ILE A 537 12.47 23.74 -10.55
N ASP A 538 13.19 24.83 -10.28
CA ASP A 538 14.57 24.76 -9.86
C ASP A 538 14.68 23.96 -8.55
N ILE A 539 15.69 23.09 -8.49
CA ILE A 539 15.84 22.15 -7.40
C ILE A 539 16.55 22.89 -6.27
N ASP A 540 15.83 23.77 -5.55
CA ASP A 540 16.38 24.64 -4.49
C ASP A 540 17.36 23.86 -3.58
N VAL A 541 18.66 24.05 -3.81
CA VAL A 541 19.71 23.37 -3.04
C VAL A 541 19.79 24.04 -1.67
N ILE A 542 19.75 23.24 -0.61
CA ILE A 542 19.85 23.73 0.77
C ILE A 542 21.26 24.29 0.98
N GLY A 543 21.36 25.63 1.03
CA GLY A 543 22.62 26.36 1.20
C GLY A 543 23.19 26.98 -0.08
N GLY A 544 22.64 26.68 -1.26
CA GLY A 544 23.05 27.26 -2.53
C GLY A 544 22.38 28.62 -2.83
N LYS A 545 23.03 29.46 -3.66
CA LYS A 545 22.40 30.68 -4.21
C LYS A 545 21.19 30.28 -5.06
N LYS A 546 20.16 31.14 -5.09
CA LYS A 546 19.00 30.99 -6.02
C LYS A 546 19.52 30.77 -7.44
N GLY A 547 19.19 29.63 -8.08
CA GLY A 547 19.63 29.30 -9.44
C GLY A 547 20.83 28.34 -9.55
N SER A 548 21.41 27.85 -8.46
CA SER A 548 22.53 26.88 -8.53
C SER A 548 22.05 25.52 -9.02
N ALA A 549 22.49 25.08 -10.19
CA ALA A 549 22.26 23.72 -10.64
C ALA A 549 23.12 22.75 -9.82
N PHE A 550 22.65 21.50 -9.66
CA PHE A 550 23.43 20.45 -8.96
C PHE A 550 24.85 20.25 -9.53
N ASP A 551 25.06 20.60 -10.79
CA ASP A 551 26.35 20.47 -11.46
C ASP A 551 27.33 21.61 -11.07
N ASP A 552 26.84 22.75 -10.56
CA ASP A 552 27.67 23.90 -10.15
C ASP A 552 28.38 23.62 -8.81
N ASP A 553 27.66 23.01 -7.84
CA ASP A 553 28.23 22.60 -6.55
C ASP A 553 29.21 21.42 -6.68
N GLU A 554 28.98 20.50 -7.63
CA GLU A 554 29.92 19.39 -7.92
C GLU A 554 31.18 19.91 -8.62
N GLN A 555 31.09 20.96 -9.45
CA GLN A 555 32.26 21.61 -10.03
C GLN A 555 33.03 22.44 -9.01
N GLU A 556 32.37 23.15 -8.09
CA GLU A 556 33.03 23.87 -7.00
C GLU A 556 33.74 22.90 -6.03
N THR A 557 33.08 21.81 -5.61
CA THR A 557 33.74 20.82 -4.72
C THR A 557 34.84 20.01 -5.42
N ALA A 558 34.75 19.76 -6.73
CA ALA A 558 35.83 19.14 -7.50
C ALA A 558 36.99 20.12 -7.79
N GLN A 559 36.72 21.41 -7.93
CA GLN A 559 37.75 22.45 -8.06
C GLN A 559 38.46 22.70 -6.73
N ASP A 560 37.75 22.76 -5.60
CA ASP A 560 38.35 22.89 -4.26
C ASP A 560 39.19 21.66 -3.88
N GLY A 561 38.77 20.46 -4.27
CA GLY A 561 39.58 19.24 -4.12
C GLY A 561 40.87 19.28 -4.93
N LYS A 562 40.82 19.77 -6.18
CA LYS A 562 42.01 19.94 -7.03
C LYS A 562 42.95 21.06 -6.57
N TYR A 563 42.46 22.08 -5.88
CA TYR A 563 43.31 23.12 -5.29
C TYR A 563 43.96 22.66 -3.98
N ARG A 564 43.30 21.82 -3.18
CA ARG A 564 43.90 21.18 -2.00
C ARG A 564 44.95 20.12 -2.35
N ASP A 565 44.76 19.36 -3.42
CA ASP A 565 45.75 18.37 -3.88
C ASP A 565 46.95 18.98 -4.61
N LYS A 566 46.93 20.29 -4.91
CA LYS A 566 48.09 21.05 -5.43
C LYS A 566 48.84 21.83 -4.34
N ALA A 567 48.33 21.85 -3.11
CA ALA A 567 48.88 22.59 -1.99
C ALA A 567 49.39 21.68 -0.85
N ASN A 568 49.47 20.36 -1.08
CA ASN A 568 50.12 19.39 -0.19
C ASN A 568 51.30 18.72 -0.88
#